data_AF-A0A2N6BV15-F1
#
_entry.id   AF-A0A2N6BV15-F1
#
_cell.length_a   1.000
_cell.length_b   1.000
_cell.length_c   1.000
_cell.angle_alpha   90.00
_cell.angle_beta   90.00
_cell.angle_gamma   90.00
#
_symmetry.space_group_name_H-M   'P 1'
#
loop_
_entity.id
_entity.type
_entity.pdbx_description
1 polymer ?
#
loop_
_entity_poly.entity_id
_entity_poly.type
_entity_poly.pdbx_seq_one_letter_code
_entity_poly.pdbx_strand_id
1 'polypeptide(L)'
;MGPKKSILLASILLVSVLAISSNIPSASEVPGVIELDGIGNLYGPVTFDHIMHMDIASCAACHHHTTGMPTEDEKCVQCHADSCTSCEVACIDCHSACPGCAEKVKESQQSQLFHIDTAGLTRAYHLMCVGCHEKMDTVTGCQDCHLKKEDSLCKD
;
A
#
# COMPACT_ATOMS: atom_id res chain seq x y z
N MET A 1 -65.93 -16.51 -16.40
CA MET A 1 -64.75 -15.71 -15.99
C MET A 1 -63.71 -15.81 -17.10
N GLY A 2 -63.47 -14.73 -17.86
CA GLY A 2 -62.66 -14.74 -19.08
C GLY A 2 -61.14 -14.82 -18.86
N PRO A 3 -60.37 -15.14 -19.91
CA PRO A 3 -58.93 -15.43 -19.89
C PRO A 3 -58.03 -14.21 -19.58
N LYS A 4 -58.62 -13.08 -19.18
CA LYS A 4 -57.91 -11.81 -18.95
C LYS A 4 -57.13 -11.78 -17.63
N LYS A 5 -57.51 -12.59 -16.64
CA LYS A 5 -56.87 -12.61 -15.32
C LYS A 5 -55.54 -13.38 -15.29
N SER A 6 -55.34 -14.33 -16.21
CA SER A 6 -54.08 -15.13 -16.24
C SER A 6 -52.93 -14.40 -16.93
N ILE A 7 -53.23 -13.45 -17.83
CA ILE A 7 -52.21 -12.67 -18.57
C ILE A 7 -51.66 -11.51 -17.71
N LEU A 8 -52.50 -10.95 -16.82
CA LEU A 8 -52.08 -9.88 -15.90
C LEU A 8 -51.08 -10.36 -14.83
N LEU A 9 -51.17 -11.62 -14.38
CA LEU A 9 -50.26 -12.16 -13.37
C LEU A 9 -48.89 -12.56 -13.95
N ALA A 10 -48.84 -13.00 -15.20
CA ALA A 10 -47.59 -13.33 -15.89
C ALA A 10 -46.75 -12.08 -16.23
N SER A 11 -47.41 -10.93 -16.43
CA SER A 11 -46.73 -9.67 -16.79
C SER A 11 -46.10 -8.96 -15.57
N ILE A 12 -46.64 -9.18 -14.37
CA ILE A 12 -46.11 -8.58 -13.13
C ILE A 12 -44.89 -9.35 -12.62
N LEU A 13 -44.80 -10.67 -12.88
CA LEU A 13 -43.65 -11.48 -12.46
C LEU A 13 -42.40 -11.27 -13.34
N LEU A 14 -42.55 -10.86 -14.61
CA LEU A 14 -41.41 -10.63 -15.51
C LEU A 14 -40.72 -9.27 -15.28
N VAL A 15 -41.43 -8.29 -14.70
CA VAL A 15 -40.89 -6.95 -14.42
C VAL A 15 -40.16 -6.89 -13.07
N SER A 16 -40.47 -7.77 -12.12
CA SER A 16 -39.77 -7.77 -10.82
C SER A 16 -38.38 -8.44 -10.84
N VAL A 17 -38.03 -9.16 -11.90
CA VAL A 17 -36.71 -9.81 -12.05
C VAL A 17 -35.66 -8.84 -12.64
N LEU A 18 -36.07 -7.75 -13.29
CA LEU A 18 -35.15 -6.77 -13.90
C LEU A 18 -34.67 -5.65 -12.94
N ALA A 19 -35.10 -5.66 -11.68
CA ALA A 19 -34.75 -4.62 -10.70
C ALA A 19 -33.66 -5.06 -9.69
N ILE A 20 -32.90 -6.12 -9.99
CA ILE A 20 -31.65 -6.40 -9.28
C ILE A 20 -30.56 -5.57 -9.95
N SER A 21 -30.59 -4.27 -9.67
CA SER A 21 -29.49 -3.36 -9.95
C SER A 21 -28.23 -3.98 -9.36
N SER A 22 -27.35 -4.49 -10.21
CA SER A 22 -26.05 -4.98 -9.79
C SER A 22 -25.28 -3.77 -9.26
N ASN A 23 -25.21 -3.61 -7.95
CA ASN A 23 -24.18 -2.79 -7.32
C ASN A 23 -22.87 -3.52 -7.55
N ILE A 24 -22.29 -3.34 -8.73
CA ILE A 24 -20.91 -3.75 -9.02
C ILE A 24 -20.07 -2.71 -8.27
N PRO A 25 -19.37 -3.06 -7.18
CA PRO A 25 -18.36 -2.18 -6.64
C PRO A 25 -17.33 -1.94 -7.75
N SER A 26 -17.18 -0.69 -8.16
CA SER A 26 -16.18 -0.28 -9.13
C SER A 26 -14.80 -0.73 -8.66
N ALA A 27 -14.00 -1.20 -9.61
CA ALA A 27 -12.62 -1.62 -9.39
C ALA A 27 -11.85 -0.56 -8.59
N SER A 28 -11.09 -1.03 -7.59
CA SER A 28 -10.30 -0.23 -6.64
C SER A 28 -9.76 1.07 -7.21
N GLU A 29 -10.05 2.17 -6.52
CA GLU A 29 -9.42 3.47 -6.76
C GLU A 29 -7.96 3.40 -6.29
N VAL A 30 -7.09 2.86 -7.16
CA VAL A 30 -5.65 2.90 -6.94
C VAL A 30 -5.18 4.35 -7.10
N PRO A 31 -4.51 4.94 -6.10
CA PRO A 31 -4.06 6.33 -6.19
C PRO A 31 -3.15 6.56 -7.39
N GLY A 32 -3.38 7.67 -8.08
CA GLY A 32 -2.57 8.15 -9.20
C GLY A 32 -1.17 8.56 -8.75
N VAL A 33 -1.14 9.54 -7.86
CA VAL A 33 0.06 10.15 -7.29
C VAL A 33 -0.06 10.08 -5.78
N ILE A 34 1.04 9.73 -5.11
CA ILE A 34 1.13 9.56 -3.66
C ILE A 34 2.22 10.51 -3.15
N GLU A 35 1.94 11.25 -2.09
CA GLU A 35 2.97 12.02 -1.37
C GLU A 35 3.56 11.17 -0.25
N LEU A 36 4.87 10.94 -0.29
CA LEU A 36 5.59 10.25 0.78
C LEU A 36 6.24 11.29 1.70
N ASP A 37 5.56 11.62 2.79
CA ASP A 37 5.96 12.67 3.72
C ASP A 37 6.29 12.18 5.15
N GLY A 38 6.24 10.85 5.38
CA GLY A 38 6.38 10.25 6.71
C GLY A 38 7.73 10.48 7.40
N ILE A 39 8.73 11.00 6.68
CA ILE A 39 10.09 11.32 7.17
C ILE A 39 10.70 12.51 6.41
N GLY A 40 10.53 13.73 6.92
CA GLY A 40 10.84 14.96 6.17
C GLY A 40 11.74 15.97 6.87
N ASN A 41 12.77 15.58 7.62
CA ASN A 41 13.55 16.55 8.40
C ASN A 41 14.47 17.43 7.54
N LEU A 42 15.27 16.84 6.65
CA LEU A 42 16.27 17.56 5.83
C LEU A 42 15.80 17.83 4.39
N TYR A 43 14.87 17.00 3.91
CA TYR A 43 14.32 17.06 2.56
C TYR A 43 12.80 17.18 2.62
N GLY A 44 12.21 17.71 1.57
CA GLY A 44 10.76 17.76 1.35
C GLY A 44 10.15 16.38 1.08
N PRO A 45 8.82 16.29 0.93
CA PRO A 45 8.16 15.05 0.55
C PRO A 45 8.59 14.59 -0.84
N VAL A 46 8.43 13.29 -1.11
CA VAL A 46 8.57 12.71 -2.45
C VAL A 46 7.18 12.62 -3.08
N THR A 47 7.00 13.23 -4.24
CA THR A 47 5.84 13.01 -5.10
C THR A 47 6.07 11.74 -5.91
N PHE A 48 5.31 10.68 -5.62
CA PHE A 48 5.44 9.38 -6.26
C PHE A 48 4.28 9.12 -7.22
N ASP A 49 4.57 9.05 -8.52
CA ASP A 49 3.58 8.70 -9.55
C ASP A 49 3.39 7.18 -9.59
N HIS A 50 2.43 6.68 -8.82
CA HIS A 50 2.19 5.25 -8.65
C HIS A 50 1.72 4.59 -9.95
N ILE A 51 0.86 5.26 -10.72
CA ILE A 51 0.34 4.71 -11.99
C ILE A 51 1.45 4.59 -13.03
N MET A 52 2.34 5.58 -13.14
CA MET A 52 3.49 5.47 -14.03
C MET A 52 4.39 4.29 -13.65
N HIS A 53 4.62 4.06 -12.35
CA HIS A 53 5.46 2.93 -11.90
C HIS A 53 4.80 1.57 -12.12
N MET A 54 3.46 1.48 -12.13
CA MET A 54 2.73 0.24 -12.43
C MET A 54 2.91 -0.24 -13.89
N ASP A 55 3.23 0.67 -14.81
CA ASP A 55 3.53 0.30 -16.20
C ASP A 55 4.95 -0.30 -16.36
N ILE A 56 5.80 -0.15 -15.34
CA ILE A 56 7.22 -0.55 -15.37
C ILE A 56 7.48 -1.74 -14.43
N ALA A 57 6.74 -1.84 -13.33
CA ALA A 57 6.94 -2.85 -12.30
C ALA A 57 5.62 -3.50 -11.85
N SER A 58 5.69 -4.76 -11.41
CA SER A 58 4.53 -5.46 -10.86
C SER A 58 4.21 -4.99 -9.44
N CYS A 59 2.98 -5.19 -8.97
CA CYS A 59 2.58 -4.85 -7.60
C CYS A 59 3.53 -5.50 -6.56
N ALA A 60 3.91 -6.76 -6.81
CA ALA A 60 4.82 -7.52 -5.94
C ALA A 60 6.26 -6.98 -5.92
N ALA A 61 6.66 -6.18 -6.91
CA ALA A 61 7.99 -5.56 -6.92
C ALA A 61 8.13 -4.50 -5.82
N CYS A 62 7.04 -3.80 -5.48
CA CYS A 62 7.01 -2.79 -4.42
C CYS A 62 6.44 -3.37 -3.10
N HIS A 63 5.39 -4.18 -3.19
CA HIS A 63 4.73 -4.80 -2.04
C HIS A 63 5.44 -6.12 -1.65
N HIS A 64 6.55 -6.00 -0.90
CA HIS A 64 7.30 -7.14 -0.37
C HIS A 64 6.70 -7.68 0.95
N HIS A 65 6.94 -8.97 1.27
CA HIS A 65 6.33 -9.73 2.37
C HIS A 65 4.82 -10.00 2.23
N THR A 66 4.38 -10.40 1.04
CA THR A 66 2.96 -10.75 0.79
C THR A 66 2.00 -9.62 1.16
N THR A 67 2.45 -8.38 1.10
CA THR A 67 1.63 -7.19 1.38
C THR A 67 0.57 -7.09 0.29
N GLY A 68 -0.62 -7.61 0.58
CA GLY A 68 -1.72 -7.72 -0.37
C GLY A 68 -2.11 -9.14 -0.79
N MET A 69 -1.52 -10.19 -0.23
CA MET A 69 -1.92 -11.59 -0.42
C MET A 69 -1.85 -12.33 0.93
N PRO A 70 -2.84 -13.17 1.29
CA PRO A 70 -2.74 -13.98 2.49
C PRO A 70 -1.58 -14.97 2.33
N THR A 71 -0.75 -15.10 3.37
CA THR A 71 0.28 -16.15 3.43
C THR A 71 -0.33 -17.45 3.93
N GLU A 72 0.05 -18.57 3.34
CA GLU A 72 -0.36 -19.91 3.79
C GLU A 72 0.67 -20.53 4.75
N ASP A 73 1.79 -19.84 5.03
CA ASP A 73 2.81 -20.32 5.96
C ASP A 73 2.30 -20.28 7.42
N GLU A 74 2.19 -21.46 8.04
CA GLU A 74 1.70 -21.66 9.41
C GLU A 74 2.47 -20.83 10.46
N LYS A 75 3.73 -20.45 10.21
CA LYS A 75 4.52 -19.61 11.11
C LYS A 75 4.20 -18.13 10.95
N CYS A 76 3.83 -17.70 9.75
CA CYS A 76 3.52 -16.31 9.45
C CYS A 76 2.07 -15.96 9.81
N VAL A 77 1.11 -16.87 9.58
CA VAL A 77 -0.30 -16.65 9.90
C VAL A 77 -0.55 -16.41 11.40
N GLN A 78 0.32 -16.91 12.29
CA GLN A 78 0.19 -16.72 13.73
C GLN A 78 0.13 -15.24 14.14
N CYS A 79 0.80 -14.36 13.37
CA CYS A 79 0.79 -12.92 13.61
C CYS A 79 0.11 -12.12 12.48
N HIS A 80 -0.04 -12.71 11.28
CA HIS A 80 -0.59 -12.04 10.09
C HIS A 80 -1.92 -12.62 9.59
N ALA A 81 -2.59 -13.50 10.35
CA ALA A 81 -3.87 -14.11 9.96
C ALA A 81 -4.96 -13.07 9.61
N ASP A 82 -4.96 -11.94 10.32
CA ASP A 82 -5.93 -10.85 10.13
C ASP A 82 -5.38 -9.71 9.27
N SER A 83 -4.21 -9.89 8.64
CA SER A 83 -3.66 -8.87 7.75
C SER A 83 -4.50 -8.79 6.49
N CYS A 84 -5.01 -7.59 6.20
CA CYS A 84 -5.93 -7.39 5.11
C CYS A 84 -5.26 -7.62 3.75
N THR A 85 -5.86 -8.47 2.94
CA THR A 85 -5.52 -8.63 1.53
C THR A 85 -5.96 -7.37 0.79
N SER A 86 -5.03 -6.71 0.09
CA SER A 86 -5.22 -5.44 -0.62
C SER A 86 -5.67 -4.21 0.20
N CYS A 87 -5.54 -4.20 1.52
CA CYS A 87 -5.58 -2.91 2.22
C CYS A 87 -4.32 -2.13 1.91
N GLU A 88 -4.44 -0.81 1.85
CA GLU A 88 -3.32 0.11 1.72
C GLU A 88 -2.25 -0.26 2.75
N VAL A 89 -1.10 -0.75 2.29
CA VAL A 89 0.02 -1.07 3.17
C VAL A 89 0.93 0.13 3.17
N ALA A 90 0.88 0.90 4.26
CA ALA A 90 1.83 1.98 4.44
C ALA A 90 3.16 1.40 4.92
N CYS A 91 4.26 1.81 4.28
CA CYS A 91 5.61 1.34 4.65
C CYS A 91 5.90 1.57 6.14
N ILE A 92 5.32 2.62 6.74
CA ILE A 92 5.50 2.99 8.15
C ILE A 92 4.90 2.00 9.15
N ASP A 93 3.92 1.20 8.73
CA ASP A 93 3.25 0.22 9.60
C ASP A 93 4.20 -0.89 10.03
N CYS A 94 5.17 -1.23 9.16
CA CYS A 94 6.23 -2.20 9.44
C CYS A 94 7.58 -1.53 9.69
N HIS A 95 7.92 -0.50 8.92
CA HIS A 95 9.20 0.20 9.02
C HIS A 95 9.05 1.47 9.86
N SER A 96 9.52 1.43 11.12
CA SER A 96 9.41 2.60 11.99
C SER A 96 10.18 3.80 11.45
N ALA A 97 9.58 4.99 11.52
CA ALA A 97 10.27 6.26 11.32
C ALA A 97 11.38 6.51 12.36
N CYS A 98 11.30 5.86 13.53
CA CYS A 98 12.32 5.93 14.57
C CYS A 98 12.66 4.54 15.13
N PRO A 99 13.46 3.73 14.40
CA PRO A 99 13.80 2.37 14.83
C PRO A 99 14.62 2.35 16.13
N GLY A 100 15.37 3.42 16.43
CA GLY A 100 16.18 3.57 17.64
C GLY A 100 15.49 4.27 18.82
N CYS A 101 14.21 4.66 18.68
CA CYS A 101 13.49 5.29 19.78
C CYS A 101 13.30 4.29 20.93
N ALA A 102 13.41 4.77 22.18
CA ALA A 102 13.31 3.93 23.36
C ALA A 102 12.04 3.06 23.41
N GLU A 103 10.93 3.56 22.88
CA GLU A 103 9.66 2.81 22.73
C GLU A 103 9.82 1.59 21.82
N LYS A 104 10.37 1.78 20.61
CA LYS A 104 10.60 0.70 19.62
C LYS A 104 11.70 -0.26 20.04
N VAL A 105 12.72 0.22 20.74
CA VAL A 105 13.77 -0.64 21.31
C VAL A 105 13.20 -1.56 22.40
N LYS A 106 12.28 -1.07 23.25
CA LYS A 106 11.60 -1.92 24.25
C LYS A 106 10.71 -2.99 23.60
N GLU A 107 10.03 -2.65 22.52
CA GLU A 107 9.25 -3.61 21.73
C GLU A 107 10.15 -4.68 21.09
N SER A 108 11.34 -4.28 20.61
CA SER A 108 12.34 -5.19 20.04
C SER A 108 13.03 -6.12 21.07
N GLN A 109 12.83 -5.89 22.36
CA GLN A 109 13.37 -6.73 23.43
C GLN A 109 12.45 -7.90 23.81
N GLN A 110 11.28 -8.01 23.17
CA GLN A 110 10.36 -9.13 23.37
C GLN A 110 10.85 -10.39 22.63
N SER A 111 10.74 -11.54 23.28
CA SER A 111 11.44 -12.80 22.93
C SER A 111 10.96 -13.53 21.66
N GLN A 112 10.15 -12.89 20.82
CA GLN A 112 9.55 -13.49 19.61
C GLN A 112 9.63 -12.58 18.39
N LEU A 113 10.78 -11.93 18.15
CA LEU A 113 10.99 -11.18 16.92
C LEU A 113 11.26 -12.12 15.74
N PHE A 114 10.27 -12.30 14.88
CA PHE A 114 10.44 -12.98 13.59
C PHE A 114 11.02 -12.06 12.50
N HIS A 115 11.06 -10.75 12.74
CA HIS A 115 11.71 -9.76 11.87
C HIS A 115 12.75 -8.95 12.68
N ILE A 116 13.97 -9.47 12.75
CA ILE A 116 15.11 -8.83 13.45
C ILE A 116 15.85 -7.81 12.58
N ASP A 117 15.52 -7.78 11.29
CA ASP A 117 16.23 -7.08 10.22
C ASP A 117 15.36 -6.02 9.51
N THR A 118 14.18 -5.70 10.08
CA THR A 118 13.32 -4.66 9.53
C THR A 118 14.03 -3.31 9.55
N ALA A 119 14.32 -2.80 8.36
CA ALA A 119 14.94 -1.49 8.20
C ALA A 119 14.05 -0.38 8.80
N GLY A 120 14.65 0.71 9.28
CA GLY A 120 13.89 1.94 9.53
C GLY A 120 13.32 2.52 8.23
N LEU A 121 12.27 3.34 8.34
CA LEU A 121 11.49 3.85 7.20
C LEU A 121 12.36 4.51 6.12
N THR A 122 13.32 5.35 6.50
CA THR A 122 14.24 6.00 5.55
C THR A 122 15.03 4.99 4.74
N ARG A 123 15.56 3.96 5.40
CA ARG A 123 16.34 2.92 4.72
C ARG A 123 15.43 2.04 3.86
N ALA A 124 14.20 1.76 4.30
CA ALA A 124 13.24 0.98 3.53
C ALA A 124 12.90 1.67 2.19
N TYR A 125 12.58 2.97 2.22
CA TYR A 125 12.34 3.73 0.99
C TYR A 125 13.56 3.73 0.06
N HIS A 126 14.76 4.05 0.57
CA HIS A 126 15.95 4.10 -0.29
C HIS A 126 16.30 2.74 -0.90
N LEU A 127 16.23 1.64 -0.14
CA LEU A 127 16.50 0.32 -0.69
C LEU A 127 15.51 -0.07 -1.79
N MET A 128 14.23 0.29 -1.62
CA MET A 128 13.19 -0.02 -2.60
C MET A 128 13.35 0.84 -3.87
N CYS A 129 13.37 2.16 -3.71
CA CYS A 129 13.39 3.09 -4.84
C CYS A 129 14.75 3.09 -5.55
N VAL A 130 15.83 3.38 -4.82
CA VAL A 130 17.19 3.49 -5.38
C VAL A 130 17.66 2.14 -5.91
N GLY A 131 17.38 1.04 -5.20
CA GLY A 131 17.79 -0.29 -5.63
C GLY A 131 17.15 -0.75 -6.95
N CYS A 132 15.91 -0.33 -7.24
CA CYS A 132 15.30 -0.55 -8.56
C CYS A 132 15.92 0.39 -9.61
N HIS A 133 16.06 1.67 -9.27
CA HIS A 133 16.60 2.67 -10.19
C HIS A 133 18.05 2.38 -10.62
N GLU A 134 18.89 1.89 -9.71
CA GLU A 134 20.26 1.44 -10.02
C GLU A 134 20.26 0.29 -11.04
N LYS A 135 19.35 -0.68 -10.91
CA LYS A 135 19.24 -1.81 -11.85
C LYS A 135 18.75 -1.37 -13.23
N MET A 136 17.97 -0.30 -13.28
CA MET A 136 17.47 0.29 -14.52
C MET A 136 18.41 1.38 -15.09
N ASP A 137 19.53 1.66 -14.42
CA ASP A 137 20.46 2.73 -14.77
C ASP A 137 19.76 4.10 -14.93
N THR A 138 18.90 4.45 -13.96
CA THR A 138 18.14 5.71 -13.93
C THR A 138 18.45 6.53 -12.67
N VAL A 139 17.61 7.51 -12.34
CA VAL A 139 17.83 8.53 -11.30
C VAL A 139 18.12 7.94 -9.92
N THR A 140 19.23 8.36 -9.31
CA THR A 140 19.69 7.90 -7.99
C THR A 140 20.20 9.06 -7.12
N GLY A 141 20.18 10.29 -7.64
CA GLY A 141 20.59 11.49 -6.91
C GLY A 141 19.55 11.91 -5.87
N CYS A 142 20.02 12.43 -4.74
CA CYS A 142 19.16 12.81 -3.61
C CYS A 142 18.03 13.76 -3.99
N GLN A 143 18.30 14.69 -4.92
CA GLN A 143 17.34 15.72 -5.33
C GLN A 143 16.47 15.32 -6.51
N ASP A 144 16.70 14.13 -7.08
CA ASP A 144 15.86 13.60 -8.16
C ASP A 144 14.48 13.15 -7.63
N CYS A 145 14.39 12.83 -6.34
CA CYS A 145 13.16 12.36 -5.68
C CYS A 145 12.59 13.37 -4.68
N HIS A 146 13.44 14.04 -3.89
CA HIS A 146 13.00 15.01 -2.87
C HIS A 146 13.93 16.21 -2.78
N LEU A 147 13.37 17.41 -2.77
CA LEU A 147 14.15 18.65 -2.71
C LEU A 147 14.70 18.89 -1.31
N LYS A 148 15.93 19.40 -1.21
CA LYS A 148 16.51 19.81 0.08
C LYS A 148 15.71 21.00 0.63
N LYS A 149 15.39 20.98 1.92
CA LYS A 149 14.72 22.12 2.57
C LYS A 149 15.69 23.29 2.70
N GLU A 150 15.24 24.50 2.36
CA GLU A 150 16.06 25.72 2.42
C GLU A 150 16.59 26.01 3.84
N ASP A 151 15.81 25.70 4.87
CA ASP A 151 16.14 25.93 6.29
C ASP A 151 17.08 24.88 6.92
N SER A 152 17.51 23.87 6.15
CA SER A 152 18.43 22.82 6.64
C SER A 152 19.91 23.22 6.57
N LEU A 153 20.20 24.47 6.15
CA LEU A 153 21.52 25.06 6.25
C LEU A 153 21.82 25.35 7.72
N CYS A 154 22.92 24.81 8.23
CA CYS A 154 23.50 25.25 9.49
C CYS A 154 23.56 26.79 9.46
N LYS A 155 22.77 27.45 10.30
CA LYS A 155 23.01 28.85 10.63
C LYS A 155 24.34 28.86 11.37
N ASP A 156 25.34 29.52 10.77
CA ASP A 156 26.66 29.75 11.35
C ASP A 156 26.61 30.29 12.79
#